data_AF-A0A453PZ30-F1
#
_entry.id   AF-A0A453PZ30-F1
#
_cell.length_a   1.000
_cell.length_b   1.000
_cell.length_c   1.000
_cell.angle_alpha   90.00
_cell.angle_beta   90.00
_cell.angle_gamma   90.00
#
_symmetry.space_group_name_H-M   'P 1'
#
loop_
_entity.id
_entity.type
_entity.pdbx_description
1 polymer ?
#
loop_
_entity_poly.entity_id
_entity_poly.type
_entity_poly.pdbx_seq_one_letter_code
_entity_poly.pdbx_strand_id
1 'polypeptide(L)'
;MAVDRGCYIDQSQSLNIHMDQANSGKLTSLHFHAWSKGLKTGMYYLRTRAAADAIKFTVDTSLLKDKKPANAEEEEDLQAKMAQVTCSLNNREDCLSCGS
;
A
#
# COMPACT_ATOMS: atom_id res chain seq x y z
N MET A 1 -10.50 2.92 7.53
CA MET A 1 -9.60 4.04 7.19
C MET A 1 -10.32 5.23 6.53
N ALA A 2 -10.91 5.10 5.33
CA ALA A 2 -11.56 6.26 4.67
C ALA A 2 -12.75 6.83 5.46
N VAL A 3 -13.50 5.94 6.14
CA VAL A 3 -14.62 6.31 7.03
C VAL A 3 -14.11 7.02 8.28
N ASP A 4 -13.06 6.48 8.90
CA ASP A 4 -12.54 6.95 10.20
C ASP A 4 -12.02 8.39 10.14
N ARG A 5 -11.41 8.78 9.01
CA ARG A 5 -10.97 10.18 8.81
C ARG A 5 -12.10 11.11 8.38
N GLY A 6 -13.27 10.57 8.03
CA GLY A 6 -14.39 11.35 7.50
C GLY A 6 -14.97 12.36 8.49
N CYS A 7 -14.82 12.14 9.79
CA CYS A 7 -15.26 13.08 10.83
C CYS A 7 -14.41 14.37 10.90
N TYR A 8 -13.19 14.34 10.37
CA TYR A 8 -12.28 15.49 10.32
C TYR A 8 -12.29 16.22 8.97
N ILE A 9 -13.20 15.84 8.06
CA ILE A 9 -13.31 16.40 6.71
C ILE A 9 -14.65 17.14 6.58
N ASP A 10 -14.56 18.46 6.46
CA ASP A 10 -15.69 19.39 6.35
C ASP A 10 -16.57 19.10 5.13
N GLN A 11 -15.97 18.95 3.96
CA GLN A 11 -16.65 18.73 2.69
C GLN A 11 -16.62 17.26 2.32
N SER A 12 -15.66 16.80 1.52
CA SER A 12 -15.52 15.40 1.14
C SER A 12 -14.07 15.09 0.77
N GLN A 13 -13.82 13.86 0.36
CA GLN A 13 -12.52 13.35 -0.03
C GLN A 13 -12.61 12.65 -1.39
N SER A 14 -11.61 12.87 -2.25
CA SER A 14 -11.47 12.13 -3.50
C SER A 14 -11.09 10.68 -3.23
N LEU A 15 -12.06 9.77 -3.31
CA LEU A 15 -11.87 8.34 -3.02
C LEU A 15 -11.72 7.53 -4.32
N ASN A 16 -10.49 7.24 -4.71
CA ASN A 16 -10.19 6.35 -5.84
C ASN A 16 -10.24 4.88 -5.39
N ILE A 17 -11.01 4.06 -6.10
CA ILE A 17 -11.17 2.63 -5.82
C ILE A 17 -10.37 1.84 -6.84
N HIS A 18 -9.50 0.97 -6.34
CA HIS A 18 -8.72 0.04 -7.16
C HIS A 18 -9.31 -1.35 -6.95
N MET A 19 -9.82 -1.96 -8.02
CA MET A 19 -10.49 -3.26 -7.96
C MET A 19 -10.00 -4.14 -9.10
N ASP A 20 -9.47 -5.31 -8.74
CA ASP A 20 -9.17 -6.36 -9.72
C ASP A 20 -10.43 -7.16 -10.05
N GLN A 21 -10.59 -7.50 -11.34
CA GLN A 21 -11.76 -8.16 -11.91
C GLN A 21 -13.06 -7.53 -11.43
N ALA A 22 -13.32 -6.30 -11.90
CA ALA A 22 -14.56 -5.59 -11.59
C ALA A 22 -15.76 -6.34 -12.17
N ASN A 23 -16.73 -6.63 -11.30
CA ASN A 23 -18.00 -7.26 -11.63
C ASN A 23 -19.12 -6.40 -11.04
N SER A 24 -20.28 -6.35 -11.69
CA SER A 24 -21.47 -5.65 -11.22
C SER A 24 -21.80 -5.97 -9.76
N GLY A 25 -21.68 -7.24 -9.34
CA GLY A 25 -21.91 -7.63 -7.94
C GLY A 25 -20.96 -6.96 -6.94
N LYS A 26 -19.67 -6.87 -7.28
CA LYS A 26 -18.65 -6.23 -6.43
C LYS A 26 -18.81 -4.71 -6.38
N LEU A 27 -19.18 -4.10 -7.51
CA LEU A 27 -19.41 -2.65 -7.58
C LEU A 27 -20.64 -2.27 -6.76
N THR A 28 -21.71 -3.03 -6.89
CA THR A 28 -22.95 -2.82 -6.13
C THR A 28 -22.69 -2.97 -4.63
N SER A 29 -22.01 -4.03 -4.19
CA SER A 29 -21.70 -4.22 -2.77
C SER A 29 -20.78 -3.12 -2.22
N LEU A 30 -19.80 -2.66 -3.02
CA LEU A 30 -18.93 -1.54 -2.66
C LEU A 30 -19.72 -0.24 -2.49
N HIS A 31 -20.61 0.09 -3.42
CA HIS A 31 -21.45 1.28 -3.32
C HIS A 31 -22.37 1.25 -2.09
N PHE A 32 -23.03 0.12 -1.83
CA PHE A 32 -23.87 -0.03 -0.63
C PHE A 32 -23.06 0.01 0.66
N HIS A 33 -21.87 -0.57 0.68
CA HIS A 33 -20.97 -0.48 1.83
C HIS A 33 -20.54 0.97 2.09
N ALA A 34 -20.14 1.71 1.05
CA ALA A 34 -19.75 3.11 1.20
C ALA A 34 -20.91 3.99 1.70
N TRP A 35 -22.11 3.77 1.17
CA TRP A 35 -23.33 4.48 1.56
C TRP A 35 -23.73 4.19 3.01
N SER A 36 -23.80 2.91 3.40
CA SER A 36 -24.15 2.49 4.77
C SER A 36 -23.14 2.99 5.82
N LYS A 37 -21.89 3.22 5.44
CA LYS A 37 -20.85 3.82 6.30
C LYS A 37 -20.87 5.35 6.30
N GLY A 38 -21.79 5.99 5.58
CA GLY A 38 -21.94 7.45 5.57
C GLY A 38 -20.83 8.20 4.82
N LEU A 39 -20.13 7.54 3.89
CA LEU A 39 -19.15 8.23 3.05
C LEU A 39 -19.86 9.20 2.11
N LYS A 40 -19.49 10.48 2.20
CA LYS A 40 -20.01 11.54 1.33
C LYS A 40 -19.65 11.31 -0.15
N THR A 41 -18.43 10.83 -0.42
CA THR A 41 -18.01 10.36 -1.75
C THR A 41 -17.78 8.85 -1.69
N GLY A 42 -18.68 8.07 -2.29
CA GLY A 42 -18.57 6.60 -2.32
C GLY A 42 -17.54 6.08 -3.32
N MET A 43 -17.33 6.79 -4.44
CA MET A 43 -16.32 6.47 -5.45
C MET A 43 -16.05 7.71 -6.31
N TYR A 44 -14.78 7.99 -6.60
CA TYR A 44 -14.36 9.04 -7.54
C TYR A 44 -13.98 8.42 -8.89
N TYR A 45 -12.85 7.72 -8.96
CA TYR A 45 -12.52 6.85 -10.09
C TYR A 45 -12.48 5.39 -9.67
N LEU A 46 -12.95 4.52 -10.58
CA LEU A 46 -12.65 3.09 -10.55
C LEU A 46 -11.41 2.84 -11.41
N ARG A 47 -10.39 2.23 -10.82
CA ARG A 47 -9.19 1.78 -11.49
C ARG A 47 -9.20 0.26 -11.51
N THR A 48 -9.31 -0.31 -12.71
CA THR A 48 -9.25 -1.75 -12.93
C THR A 48 -7.93 -2.11 -13.60
N ARG A 49 -7.45 -3.32 -13.33
CA ARG A 49 -6.37 -3.94 -14.11
C ARG A 49 -6.98 -5.00 -15.02
N ALA A 50 -6.38 -5.17 -16.19
CA ALA A 50 -6.77 -6.25 -17.09
C ALA A 50 -6.47 -7.61 -16.43
N ALA A 51 -7.24 -8.65 -16.80
CA ALA A 51 -7.04 -10.00 -16.27
C ALA A 51 -5.68 -10.60 -16.63
N ALA A 52 -5.11 -10.18 -17.75
CA ALA A 52 -3.74 -10.48 -18.14
C ALA A 52 -2.93 -9.19 -18.13
N ASP A 53 -1.79 -9.20 -17.44
CA ASP A 53 -0.81 -8.14 -17.58
C ASP A 53 -0.22 -8.19 -19.00
N ALA A 54 -0.05 -7.01 -19.62
CA ALA A 54 0.66 -6.92 -20.89
C ALA A 54 2.09 -7.43 -20.72
N ILE A 55 2.60 -8.16 -21.73
CA ILE A 55 4.00 -8.60 -21.76
C ILE A 55 4.88 -7.34 -21.71
N LYS A 56 5.54 -7.13 -20.58
CA LYS A 56 6.44 -5.99 -20.38
C LYS A 56 7.75 -6.27 -21.11
N PHE A 57 7.88 -5.74 -22.32
CA PHE A 57 9.15 -5.75 -23.05
C PHE A 57 10.12 -4.82 -22.33
N THR A 58 10.93 -5.40 -21.46
CA THR A 58 12.01 -4.75 -20.71
C THR A 58 13.33 -5.35 -21.15
N VAL A 59 14.45 -4.76 -20.72
CA VAL A 59 15.78 -5.38 -20.90
C VAL A 59 15.72 -6.81 -20.36
N ASP A 60 16.31 -7.76 -21.08
CA ASP A 60 16.29 -9.18 -20.75
C ASP A 60 16.60 -9.41 -19.27
N THR A 61 15.56 -9.75 -18.51
CA THR A 61 15.67 -9.96 -17.05
C THR A 61 16.46 -11.22 -16.71
N SER A 62 16.69 -12.10 -17.69
CA SER A 62 17.65 -13.21 -17.62
C SER A 62 19.06 -12.69 -17.34
N LEU A 63 19.52 -11.67 -18.06
CA LEU A 63 20.86 -11.07 -17.89
C LEU A 63 21.00 -10.29 -16.57
N LEU A 64 19.89 -9.87 -15.97
CA LEU A 64 19.86 -9.18 -14.68
C LEU A 64 19.85 -10.16 -13.50
N LYS A 65 19.25 -11.36 -13.67
CA LYS A 65 19.29 -12.42 -12.65
C LYS A 65 20.70 -12.96 -12.42
N ASP A 66 21.52 -13.00 -13.47
CA ASP A 66 22.93 -13.44 -13.38
C ASP A 66 23.85 -12.39 -12.72
N LYS A 67 23.36 -11.16 -12.50
CA LYS A 67 24.10 -10.04 -11.90
C LYS A 67 23.59 -9.64 -10.52
N LYS A 68 22.79 -10.46 -9.83
CA LYS A 68 22.56 -10.24 -8.39
C LYS A 68 23.83 -10.65 -7.64
N PRO A 69 24.60 -9.73 -7.04
CA PRO A 69 25.59 -10.15 -6.07
C PRO A 69 24.83 -10.81 -4.92
N ALA A 70 25.23 -12.02 -4.54
CA ALA A 70 24.60 -12.80 -3.47
C ALA A 70 24.56 -12.09 -2.10
N ASN A 71 25.21 -10.92 -1.96
CA ASN A 71 25.32 -10.16 -0.72
C ASN A 71 24.36 -8.97 -0.59
N ALA A 72 23.66 -8.55 -1.65
CA ALA A 72 22.83 -7.32 -1.56
C ALA A 72 21.54 -7.53 -0.75
N GLU A 73 20.96 -8.73 -0.76
CA GLU A 73 19.75 -9.04 0.01
C GLU A 73 20.05 -9.16 1.51
N GLU A 74 21.24 -9.65 1.88
CA GLU A 74 21.66 -9.77 3.28
C GLU A 74 21.95 -8.40 3.90
N GLU A 75 22.55 -7.46 3.16
CA GLU A 75 22.88 -6.12 3.65
C GLU A 75 21.62 -5.28 3.95
N GLU A 76 20.60 -5.31 3.08
CA GLU A 76 19.32 -4.63 3.34
C GLU A 76 18.58 -5.23 4.55
N ASP A 77 18.59 -6.56 4.69
CA ASP A 77 17.96 -7.26 5.82
C ASP A 77 18.67 -6.98 7.14
N LEU A 78 20.01 -6.92 7.14
CA LEU A 78 20.82 -6.55 8.30
C LEU A 78 20.54 -5.10 8.71
N GLN A 79 20.45 -4.18 7.76
CA GLN A 79 20.17 -2.77 8.04
C GLN A 79 18.73 -2.58 8.58
N ALA A 80 17.75 -3.30 8.05
CA ALA A 80 16.38 -3.31 8.56
C ALA A 80 16.30 -3.90 9.98
N LYS A 81 17.03 -5.00 10.27
CA LYS A 81 17.10 -5.60 11.61
C LYS A 81 17.78 -4.67 12.62
N MET A 82 18.86 -3.99 12.23
CA MET A 82 19.54 -3.00 13.09
C MET A 82 18.67 -1.78 13.38
N ALA A 83 17.90 -1.31 12.40
CA ALA A 83 16.92 -0.23 12.60
C ALA A 83 15.79 -0.66 13.54
N GLN A 84 15.32 -1.91 13.46
CA GLN A 84 14.29 -2.44 14.35
C GLN A 84 14.78 -2.62 15.81
N VAL A 85 16.04 -3.00 16.02
CA VAL A 85 16.65 -3.07 17.36
C VAL A 85 16.79 -1.68 17.98
N THR A 86 17.17 -0.67 17.18
CA THR A 86 17.27 0.72 17.61
C THR A 86 15.91 1.33 17.97
N CYS A 87 14.84 0.90 17.29
CA CYS A 87 13.46 1.32 17.56
C CYS A 87 12.67 0.28 18.38
N SER A 88 13.35 -0.51 19.22
CA SER A 88 12.70 -1.49 20.09
C SER A 88 12.39 -0.90 21.46
N LEU A 89 11.26 -1.31 22.07
CA LEU A 89 10.85 -0.88 23.42
C LEU A 89 11.89 -1.14 24.52
N ASN A 90 12.81 -2.07 24.28
CA ASN A 90 13.89 -2.44 25.20
C ASN A 90 15.13 -1.54 25.06
N ASN A 91 15.23 -0.72 24.01
CA ASN A 91 16.32 0.24 23.80
C ASN A 91 15.80 1.68 23.69
N ARG A 92 15.04 2.12 24.71
CA ARG A 92 14.40 3.44 24.74
C ARG A 92 15.39 4.61 24.89
N GLU A 93 16.53 4.38 25.52
CA GLU A 93 17.53 5.42 25.84
C GLU A 93 18.43 5.77 24.65
N ASP A 94 18.69 4.84 23.71
CA ASP A 94 19.47 5.12 22.49
C ASP A 94 18.61 5.64 21.32
N CYS A 95 17.28 5.56 21.44
CA CYS A 95 16.37 6.00 20.39
C CYS A 95 16.14 7.52 20.45
N LEU A 96 16.95 8.26 19.68
CA LEU A 96 16.81 9.72 19.48
C LEU A 96 15.41 10.17 19.04
N SER A 97 14.58 9.26 18.49
CA SER A 97 13.20 9.54 18.09
C SER A 97 12.16 9.34 19.20
N CYS A 98 12.50 8.65 20.30
CA CYS A 98 11.64 8.45 21.48
C CYS A 98 12.11 9.25 22.71
N GLY A 99 13.28 9.88 22.65
CA GLY A 99 13.84 10.73 23.70
C GLY A 99 13.40 12.20 23.66
N SER A 100 12.29 12.54 22.98
CA SER A 100 11.65 13.86 23.01
C SER A 100 10.19 13.76 23.42
#